data_AF-A0A5D3L1S2-F1
#
_entry.id   AF-A0A5D3L1S2-F1
#
_cell.length_a   1.000
_cell.length_b   1.000
_cell.length_c   1.000
_cell.angle_alpha   90.00
_cell.angle_beta   90.00
_cell.angle_gamma   90.00
#
_symmetry.space_group_name_H-M   'P 1'
#
loop_
_entity.id
_entity.type
_entity.pdbx_description
1 polymer ?
#
loop_
_entity_poly.entity_id
_entity_poly.type
_entity_poly.pdbx_seq_one_letter_code
_entity_poly.pdbx_strand_id
1 'polypeptide(L)'
;MPAFPASTTVLDSMLFRDAFGTPAMREVFSDVALVARYAEVEVALAKAEARCGVIPQAAADQIAARTDVTALDFDLLRQETDIVGYPILPLVHQMVKQCGEAGRYVHWGATTQDIMDTAVVLQLRAGLAIIERDIAELRKILADLSKRHRDTPMAGRTHLQQALPVTFGYKTAIWLAMFDRHAERLEQLKPRVLVGQFAGAAGTLASLGDKGFEVQEALCAELKLGVPASTWHVARDGFAEAVNFLALVTGSLGKIALDIMIMASTEFAEVYEPFVKGRGASSTMPQKRNPISSELMLAASKAVRQHAGLMLDAMVQDFERATGPWHAEWMAIPESFVLTAGALHQAKFALAGLIVDEAKMNDNLALSRGLIVAEAVMMGLAPQIGRQDAHDVVYDACRLANEKGISLADALSADPRVAAQIDRTTIEALTSPKNYLGLAPAMVDRVLKSATR
;
A
#
# COMPACT_ATOMS: atom_id res chain seq x y z
N MET A 1 -25.82 5.06 -31.24
CA MET A 1 -25.34 5.51 -29.92
C MET A 1 -23.88 5.10 -29.82
N PRO A 2 -22.95 5.92 -29.28
CA PRO A 2 -21.65 5.38 -28.92
C PRO A 2 -21.90 4.22 -27.96
N ALA A 3 -21.43 3.03 -28.31
CA ALA A 3 -21.52 1.88 -27.42
C ALA A 3 -20.64 2.23 -26.21
N PHE A 4 -21.27 2.55 -25.07
CA PHE A 4 -20.53 2.68 -23.84
C PHE A 4 -19.87 1.32 -23.59
N PRO A 5 -18.56 1.27 -23.33
CA PRO A 5 -17.89 0.00 -23.06
C PRO A 5 -18.58 -0.67 -21.87
N ALA A 6 -18.94 -1.94 -22.04
CA ALA A 6 -19.47 -2.74 -20.94
C ALA A 6 -18.32 -2.98 -19.95
N SER A 7 -18.51 -2.59 -18.69
CA SER A 7 -17.55 -2.84 -17.61
C SER A 7 -18.18 -3.77 -16.59
N THR A 8 -17.47 -4.84 -16.24
CA THR A 8 -17.87 -5.79 -15.20
C THR A 8 -17.12 -5.58 -13.89
N THR A 9 -15.97 -4.90 -13.94
CA THR A 9 -15.12 -4.62 -12.78
C THR A 9 -15.22 -3.15 -12.35
N VAL A 10 -14.79 -2.86 -11.12
CA VAL A 10 -14.66 -1.48 -10.63
C VAL A 10 -13.46 -0.75 -11.26
N LEU A 11 -12.47 -1.51 -11.75
CA LEU A 11 -11.21 -0.99 -12.28
C LEU A 11 -11.35 -0.44 -13.69
N ASP A 12 -12.33 -0.94 -14.45
CA ASP A 12 -12.64 -0.48 -15.81
C ASP A 12 -13.90 0.40 -15.87
N SER A 13 -14.60 0.52 -14.73
CA SER A 13 -15.86 1.24 -14.62
C SER A 13 -15.71 2.70 -15.03
N MET A 14 -16.55 3.16 -15.95
CA MET A 14 -16.66 4.58 -16.32
C MET A 14 -16.97 5.49 -15.11
N LEU A 15 -17.54 4.93 -14.03
CA LEU A 15 -17.92 5.65 -12.83
C LEU A 15 -16.86 5.58 -11.73
N PHE A 16 -16.22 4.42 -11.56
CA PHE A 16 -15.47 4.12 -10.33
C PHE A 16 -13.96 3.90 -10.53
N ARG A 17 -13.47 3.74 -11.78
CA ARG A 17 -12.06 3.41 -12.04
C ARG A 17 -11.06 4.38 -11.40
N ASP A 18 -11.41 5.66 -11.36
CA ASP A 18 -10.57 6.73 -10.79
C ASP A 18 -10.70 6.85 -9.27
N ALA A 19 -11.70 6.20 -8.67
CA ALA A 19 -11.81 6.06 -7.22
C ALA A 19 -10.92 4.92 -6.70
N PHE A 20 -10.81 3.82 -7.47
CA PHE A 20 -10.09 2.60 -7.09
C PHE A 20 -8.72 2.42 -7.75
N GLY A 21 -8.32 3.31 -8.65
CA GLY A 21 -7.03 3.25 -9.34
C GLY A 21 -6.62 4.61 -9.89
N THR A 22 -5.45 4.67 -10.50
CA THR A 22 -4.96 5.88 -11.18
C THR A 22 -4.76 5.61 -12.68
N PRO A 23 -4.89 6.63 -13.55
CA PRO A 23 -4.61 6.46 -14.98
C PRO A 23 -3.23 5.86 -15.25
N ALA A 24 -2.20 6.34 -14.54
CA ALA A 24 -0.83 5.86 -14.72
C ALA A 24 -0.66 4.37 -14.36
N MET A 25 -1.29 3.89 -13.26
CA MET A 25 -1.18 2.47 -12.89
C MET A 25 -2.00 1.58 -13.83
N ARG A 26 -3.18 2.04 -14.28
CA ARG A 26 -3.99 1.30 -15.25
C ARG A 26 -3.30 1.22 -16.61
N GLU A 27 -2.57 2.25 -17.01
CA GLU A 27 -1.77 2.23 -18.24
C GLU A 27 -0.71 1.11 -18.18
N VAL A 28 0.02 0.98 -17.06
CA VAL A 28 1.02 -0.08 -16.85
C VAL A 28 0.42 -1.47 -17.02
N PHE A 29 -0.77 -1.70 -16.45
CA PHE A 29 -1.45 -3.00 -16.44
C PHE A 29 -2.56 -3.13 -17.50
N SER A 30 -2.56 -2.28 -18.52
CA SER A 30 -3.51 -2.40 -19.64
C SER A 30 -3.10 -3.53 -20.59
N ASP A 31 -4.07 -4.10 -21.30
CA ASP A 31 -3.82 -5.15 -22.31
C ASP A 31 -2.83 -4.69 -23.37
N VAL A 32 -2.95 -3.43 -23.83
CA VAL A 32 -2.04 -2.85 -24.82
C VAL A 32 -0.61 -2.79 -24.28
N ALA A 33 -0.44 -2.36 -23.02
CA ALA A 33 0.88 -2.34 -22.39
C ALA A 33 1.44 -3.75 -22.18
N LEU A 34 0.61 -4.72 -21.77
CA LEU A 34 1.00 -6.11 -21.60
C LEU A 34 1.50 -6.73 -22.92
N VAL A 35 0.73 -6.57 -24.00
CA VAL A 35 1.12 -7.05 -25.34
C VAL A 35 2.39 -6.34 -25.83
N ALA A 36 2.54 -5.04 -25.56
CA ALA A 36 3.76 -4.33 -25.87
C ALA A 36 4.98 -4.88 -25.12
N ARG A 37 4.81 -5.30 -23.86
CA ARG A 37 5.87 -5.95 -23.08
C ARG A 37 6.21 -7.34 -23.61
N TYR A 38 5.24 -8.12 -24.07
CA TYR A 38 5.54 -9.39 -24.75
C TYR A 38 6.43 -9.17 -25.98
N ALA A 39 6.06 -8.22 -26.85
CA ALA A 39 6.86 -7.88 -28.02
C ALA A 39 8.25 -7.31 -27.66
N GLU A 40 8.35 -6.51 -26.59
CA GLU A 40 9.64 -6.01 -26.08
C GLU A 40 10.57 -7.16 -25.65
N VAL A 41 10.03 -8.17 -24.95
CA VAL A 41 10.81 -9.33 -24.52
C VAL A 41 11.28 -10.15 -25.72
N GLU A 42 10.43 -10.37 -26.73
CA GLU A 42 10.80 -11.06 -27.97
C GLU A 42 11.93 -10.35 -28.73
N VAL A 43 11.83 -9.02 -28.85
CA VAL A 43 12.88 -8.21 -29.49
C VAL A 43 14.17 -8.25 -28.68
N ALA A 44 14.09 -8.21 -27.34
CA ALA A 44 15.25 -8.31 -26.46
C ALA A 44 15.91 -9.70 -26.55
N LEU A 45 15.12 -10.76 -26.68
CA LEU A 45 15.61 -12.12 -26.87
C LEU A 45 16.41 -12.25 -28.16
N ALA A 46 15.86 -11.79 -29.29
CA ALA A 46 16.57 -11.83 -30.57
C ALA A 46 17.93 -11.09 -30.50
N LYS A 47 17.99 -9.94 -29.82
CA LYS A 47 19.25 -9.21 -29.61
C LYS A 47 20.23 -9.95 -28.72
N ALA A 48 19.75 -10.58 -27.64
CA ALA A 48 20.57 -11.37 -26.74
C ALA A 48 21.18 -12.58 -27.45
N GLU A 49 20.36 -13.30 -28.22
CA GLU A 49 20.79 -14.44 -29.02
C GLU A 49 21.80 -14.07 -30.10
N ALA A 50 21.61 -12.94 -30.79
CA ALA A 50 22.58 -12.44 -31.76
C ALA A 50 23.92 -12.09 -31.11
N ARG A 51 23.90 -11.47 -29.92
CA ARG A 51 25.11 -11.14 -29.14
C ARG A 51 25.88 -12.41 -28.75
N CYS A 52 25.16 -13.49 -28.45
CA CYS A 52 25.73 -14.80 -28.09
C CYS A 52 26.03 -15.69 -29.30
N GLY A 53 25.77 -15.23 -30.53
CA GLY A 53 26.04 -15.97 -31.77
C GLY A 53 25.06 -17.10 -32.08
N VAL A 54 23.89 -17.14 -31.42
CA VAL A 54 22.84 -18.14 -31.65
C VAL A 54 22.06 -17.86 -32.93
N ILE A 55 21.76 -16.59 -33.20
CA ILE A 55 21.10 -16.14 -34.44
C ILE A 55 21.96 -15.11 -35.19
N PRO A 56 21.77 -14.91 -36.50
CA PRO A 56 22.51 -13.87 -37.23
C PRO A 56 22.16 -12.46 -36.74
N GLN A 57 23.16 -11.59 -36.56
CA GLN A 57 22.96 -10.19 -36.15
C GLN A 57 21.97 -9.44 -37.05
N ALA A 58 22.07 -9.64 -38.37
CA ALA A 58 21.16 -9.02 -39.33
C ALA A 58 19.69 -9.43 -39.13
N ALA A 59 19.42 -10.64 -38.61
CA ALA A 59 18.06 -11.07 -38.29
C ALA A 59 17.53 -10.35 -37.05
N ALA A 60 18.34 -10.25 -35.98
CA ALA A 60 17.97 -9.50 -34.77
C ALA A 60 17.70 -8.02 -35.07
N ASP A 61 18.55 -7.39 -35.90
CA ASP A 61 18.36 -5.99 -36.31
C ASP A 61 17.03 -5.82 -37.09
N GLN A 62 16.71 -6.76 -37.97
CA GLN A 62 15.44 -6.75 -38.71
C GLN A 62 14.22 -6.98 -37.81
N ILE A 63 14.29 -7.90 -36.85
CA ILE A 63 13.21 -8.15 -35.87
C ILE A 63 12.95 -6.89 -35.06
N ALA A 64 14.01 -6.26 -34.54
CA ALA A 64 13.91 -5.03 -33.77
C ALA A 64 13.36 -3.85 -34.58
N ALA A 65 13.71 -3.76 -35.87
CA ALA A 65 13.27 -2.67 -36.74
C ALA A 65 11.84 -2.85 -37.27
N ARG A 66 11.35 -4.08 -37.40
CA ARG A 66 10.06 -4.39 -38.05
C ARG A 66 8.93 -4.71 -37.08
N THR A 67 9.25 -5.04 -35.83
CA THR A 67 8.23 -5.33 -34.81
C THR A 67 7.51 -4.04 -34.46
N ASP A 68 6.22 -3.96 -34.79
CA ASP A 68 5.34 -2.82 -34.51
C ASP A 68 4.06 -3.31 -33.81
N VAL A 69 3.97 -2.99 -32.52
CA VAL A 69 2.83 -3.34 -31.67
C VAL A 69 1.54 -2.66 -32.14
N THR A 70 1.64 -1.47 -32.74
CA THR A 70 0.47 -0.72 -33.21
C THR A 70 -0.14 -1.31 -34.48
N ALA A 71 0.64 -2.13 -35.20
CA ALA A 71 0.21 -2.87 -36.38
C ALA A 71 -0.32 -4.29 -36.07
N LEU A 72 -0.41 -4.67 -34.78
CA LEU A 72 -1.00 -5.94 -34.39
C LEU A 72 -2.53 -5.90 -34.53
N ASP A 73 -3.10 -6.99 -35.03
CA ASP A 73 -4.53 -7.24 -35.03
C ASP A 73 -4.93 -7.84 -33.66
N PHE A 74 -5.41 -6.98 -32.77
CA PHE A 74 -5.84 -7.35 -31.42
C PHE A 74 -7.09 -8.24 -31.42
N ASP A 75 -7.95 -8.15 -32.43
CA ASP A 75 -9.12 -9.02 -32.52
C ASP A 75 -8.72 -10.44 -32.93
N LEU A 76 -7.81 -10.57 -33.90
CA LEU A 76 -7.22 -11.85 -34.25
C LEU A 76 -6.43 -12.43 -33.07
N LEU A 77 -5.63 -11.61 -32.39
CA LEU A 77 -4.87 -12.01 -31.20
C LEU A 77 -5.79 -12.60 -30.14
N ARG A 78 -6.90 -11.93 -29.83
CA ARG A 78 -7.92 -12.40 -28.88
C ARG A 78 -8.53 -13.74 -29.32
N GLN A 79 -8.96 -13.86 -30.57
CA GLN A 79 -9.60 -15.07 -31.09
C GLN A 79 -8.66 -16.28 -31.02
N GLU A 80 -7.41 -16.12 -31.46
CA GLU A 80 -6.43 -17.21 -31.41
C GLU A 80 -5.99 -17.53 -29.98
N THR A 81 -5.93 -16.53 -29.09
CA THR A 81 -5.65 -16.74 -27.66
C THR A 81 -6.70 -17.62 -27.01
N ASP A 82 -7.98 -17.44 -27.34
CA ASP A 82 -9.09 -18.27 -26.82
C ASP A 82 -8.95 -19.75 -27.24
N ILE A 83 -8.42 -19.99 -28.44
CA ILE A 83 -8.19 -21.34 -28.96
C ILE A 83 -6.96 -21.98 -28.30
N VAL A 84 -5.86 -21.22 -28.18
CA VAL A 84 -4.56 -21.72 -27.68
C VAL A 84 -4.53 -21.80 -26.15
N GLY A 85 -5.31 -20.96 -25.48
CA GLY A 85 -5.26 -20.74 -24.03
C GLY A 85 -4.19 -19.72 -23.60
N TYR A 86 -3.32 -19.27 -24.50
CA TYR A 86 -2.21 -18.34 -24.20
C TYR A 86 -1.94 -17.38 -25.36
N PRO A 87 -1.52 -16.12 -25.08
CA PRO A 87 -1.40 -15.08 -26.10
C PRO A 87 -0.08 -15.10 -26.89
N ILE A 88 0.92 -15.87 -26.46
CA ILE A 88 2.27 -15.77 -27.04
C ILE A 88 2.37 -16.38 -28.43
N LEU A 89 1.81 -17.58 -28.66
CA LEU A 89 1.84 -18.18 -30.00
C LEU A 89 1.12 -17.31 -31.05
N PRO A 90 -0.11 -16.81 -30.78
CA PRO A 90 -0.77 -15.83 -31.64
C PRO A 90 0.05 -14.56 -31.90
N LEU A 91 0.69 -14.02 -30.86
CA LEU A 91 1.57 -12.86 -31.00
C LEU A 91 2.76 -13.17 -31.93
N VAL A 92 3.42 -14.30 -31.72
CA VAL A 92 4.56 -14.75 -32.52
C VAL A 92 4.16 -14.90 -33.98
N HIS A 93 3.00 -15.48 -34.30
CA HIS A 93 2.52 -15.57 -35.69
C HIS A 93 2.45 -14.20 -36.37
N GLN A 94 1.91 -13.19 -35.68
CA GLN A 94 1.80 -11.84 -36.21
C GLN A 94 3.19 -11.18 -36.34
N MET A 95 4.08 -11.35 -35.37
CA MET A 95 5.45 -10.84 -35.42
C MET A 95 6.28 -11.48 -36.54
N VAL A 96 6.17 -12.79 -36.75
CA VAL A 96 6.81 -13.52 -37.87
C VAL A 96 6.37 -12.92 -39.20
N LYS A 97 5.07 -12.65 -39.36
CA LYS A 97 4.52 -12.01 -40.58
C LYS A 97 5.08 -10.61 -40.79
N GLN A 98 5.21 -9.80 -39.73
CA GLN A 98 5.82 -8.47 -39.81
C GLN A 98 7.32 -8.55 -40.21
N CYS A 99 8.05 -9.53 -39.68
CA CYS A 99 9.49 -9.64 -39.86
C CYS A 99 9.91 -10.28 -41.19
N GLY A 100 9.05 -11.04 -41.87
CA GLY A 100 9.37 -11.74 -43.11
C GLY A 100 10.40 -12.85 -42.89
N GLU A 101 11.46 -12.92 -43.70
CA GLU A 101 12.51 -13.96 -43.59
C GLU A 101 13.17 -14.02 -42.20
N ALA A 102 13.39 -12.86 -41.57
CA ALA A 102 13.94 -12.80 -40.20
C ALA A 102 12.98 -13.40 -39.16
N GLY A 103 11.68 -13.49 -39.48
CA GLY A 103 10.64 -14.05 -38.62
C GLY A 103 10.93 -15.47 -38.15
N ARG A 104 11.69 -16.28 -38.91
CA ARG A 104 12.08 -17.64 -38.51
C ARG A 104 12.93 -17.73 -37.23
N TYR A 105 13.45 -16.59 -36.75
CA TYR A 105 14.23 -16.49 -35.52
C TYR A 105 13.46 -15.85 -34.37
N VAL A 106 12.20 -15.42 -34.57
CA VAL A 106 11.34 -14.93 -33.49
C VAL A 106 11.02 -16.10 -32.55
N HIS A 107 11.02 -15.84 -31.24
CA HIS A 107 10.73 -16.84 -30.20
C HIS A 107 11.70 -18.04 -30.17
N TRP A 108 12.94 -17.88 -30.68
CA TRP A 108 13.89 -18.98 -30.73
C TRP A 108 14.27 -19.44 -29.31
N GLY A 109 14.21 -20.75 -29.07
CA GLY A 109 14.58 -21.36 -27.79
C GLY A 109 13.67 -21.07 -26.58
N ALA A 110 12.79 -20.06 -26.66
CA ALA A 110 11.87 -19.67 -25.60
C ALA A 110 10.66 -20.60 -25.47
N THR A 111 9.91 -20.40 -24.39
CA THR A 111 8.55 -20.93 -24.23
C THR A 111 7.58 -19.81 -23.84
N THR A 112 6.28 -20.02 -24.03
CA THR A 112 5.21 -19.08 -23.67
C THR A 112 5.43 -18.39 -22.33
N GLN A 113 5.76 -19.16 -21.30
CA GLN A 113 5.90 -18.64 -19.95
C GLN A 113 7.13 -17.73 -19.76
N ASP A 114 8.20 -17.92 -20.53
CA ASP A 114 9.37 -17.03 -20.48
C ASP A 114 8.99 -15.59 -20.86
N ILE A 115 8.23 -15.47 -21.94
CA ILE A 115 7.77 -14.18 -22.46
C ILE A 115 6.73 -13.56 -21.52
N MET A 116 5.76 -14.37 -21.07
CA MET A 116 4.70 -13.88 -20.19
C MET A 116 5.23 -13.39 -18.85
N ASP A 117 6.00 -14.21 -18.15
CA ASP A 117 6.48 -13.88 -16.80
C ASP A 117 7.49 -12.72 -16.86
N THR A 118 8.38 -12.67 -17.86
CA THR A 118 9.29 -11.53 -18.01
C THR A 118 8.54 -10.24 -18.30
N ALA A 119 7.50 -10.27 -19.14
CA ALA A 119 6.66 -9.10 -19.40
C ALA A 119 5.92 -8.61 -18.15
N VAL A 120 5.40 -9.54 -17.34
CA VAL A 120 4.82 -9.22 -16.02
C VAL A 120 5.88 -8.59 -15.12
N VAL A 121 7.11 -9.11 -15.06
CA VAL A 121 8.20 -8.48 -14.29
C VAL A 121 8.49 -7.04 -14.76
N LEU A 122 8.42 -6.76 -16.07
CA LEU A 122 8.54 -5.40 -16.58
C LEU A 122 7.39 -4.48 -16.14
N GLN A 123 6.15 -5.00 -16.07
CA GLN A 123 5.01 -4.27 -15.49
C GLN A 123 5.17 -4.05 -13.99
N LEU A 124 5.61 -5.07 -13.24
CA LEU A 124 5.94 -4.97 -11.81
C LEU A 124 6.98 -3.89 -11.57
N ARG A 125 8.05 -3.83 -12.36
CA ARG A 125 9.06 -2.77 -12.25
C ARG A 125 8.44 -1.37 -12.40
N ALA A 126 7.60 -1.18 -13.41
CA ALA A 126 6.94 0.10 -13.66
C ALA A 126 5.94 0.45 -12.55
N GLY A 127 5.12 -0.52 -12.12
CA GLY A 127 4.16 -0.37 -11.04
C GLY A 127 4.83 -0.07 -9.70
N LEU A 128 5.87 -0.82 -9.33
CA LEU A 128 6.62 -0.61 -8.08
C LEU A 128 7.28 0.76 -8.04
N ALA A 129 7.73 1.32 -9.17
CA ALA A 129 8.25 2.69 -9.24
C ALA A 129 7.17 3.74 -8.95
N ILE A 130 5.94 3.53 -9.42
CA ILE A 130 4.79 4.39 -9.08
C ILE A 130 4.48 4.30 -7.59
N ILE A 131 4.42 3.08 -7.04
CA ILE A 131 4.16 2.84 -5.61
C ILE A 131 5.26 3.46 -4.74
N GLU A 132 6.53 3.32 -5.12
CA GLU A 132 7.68 3.92 -4.42
C GLU A 132 7.55 5.44 -4.32
N ARG A 133 7.28 6.10 -5.46
CA ARG A 133 7.07 7.55 -5.51
C ARG A 133 5.92 7.97 -4.60
N ASP A 134 4.80 7.26 -4.66
CA ASP A 134 3.60 7.60 -3.90
C ASP A 134 3.79 7.35 -2.39
N ILE A 135 4.52 6.30 -1.99
CA ILE A 135 4.95 6.08 -0.61
C ILE A 135 5.86 7.21 -0.15
N ALA A 136 6.84 7.63 -0.96
CA ALA A 136 7.75 8.71 -0.61
C ALA A 136 7.01 10.05 -0.41
N GLU A 137 6.03 10.36 -1.25
CA GLU A 137 5.19 11.55 -1.09
C GLU A 137 4.31 11.46 0.16
N LEU A 138 3.68 10.31 0.41
CA LEU A 138 2.88 10.09 1.61
C LEU A 138 3.71 10.22 2.90
N ARG A 139 4.96 9.72 2.90
CA ARG A 139 5.90 9.89 4.02
C ARG A 139 6.16 11.37 4.31
N LYS A 140 6.32 12.22 3.28
CA LYS A 140 6.49 13.67 3.46
C LYS A 140 5.25 14.31 4.09
N ILE A 141 4.05 13.98 3.59
CA ILE A 141 2.78 14.48 4.14
C ILE A 141 2.63 14.10 5.62
N LEU A 142 2.91 12.84 5.96
CA LEU A 142 2.83 12.35 7.33
C LEU A 142 3.88 13.00 8.24
N ALA A 143 5.10 13.22 7.75
CA ALA A 143 6.13 13.95 8.48
C ALA A 143 5.72 15.39 8.79
N ASP A 144 5.13 16.09 7.82
CA ASP A 144 4.63 17.46 8.01
C ASP A 144 3.48 17.51 9.02
N LEU A 145 2.52 16.58 8.95
CA LEU A 145 1.44 16.47 9.95
C LEU A 145 1.99 16.17 11.36
N SER A 146 2.94 15.24 11.44
CA SER A 146 3.59 14.85 12.70
C SER A 146 4.29 16.04 13.34
N LYS A 147 5.02 16.82 12.53
CA LYS A 147 5.72 18.03 12.98
C LYS A 147 4.74 19.13 13.39
N ARG A 148 3.72 19.40 12.58
CA ARG A 148 2.74 20.48 12.83
C ARG A 148 1.96 20.26 14.12
N HIS A 149 1.54 19.02 14.37
CA HIS A 149 0.71 18.66 15.51
C HIS A 149 1.50 17.95 16.61
N ARG A 150 2.82 18.10 16.64
CA ARG A 150 3.75 17.48 17.60
C ARG A 150 3.22 17.55 19.02
N ASP A 151 2.72 18.72 19.40
CA ASP A 151 2.27 19.07 20.74
C ASP A 151 0.74 19.28 20.86
N THR A 152 -0.04 19.00 19.80
CA THR A 152 -1.52 19.14 19.84
C THR A 152 -2.10 17.99 20.69
N PRO A 153 -2.64 18.25 21.89
CA PRO A 153 -3.10 17.20 22.79
C PRO A 153 -4.45 16.63 22.35
N MET A 154 -4.66 15.34 22.58
CA MET A 154 -5.93 14.65 22.37
C MET A 154 -6.07 13.45 23.30
N ALA A 155 -7.28 12.91 23.44
CA ALA A 155 -7.48 11.67 24.18
C ALA A 155 -6.90 10.47 23.42
N GLY A 156 -5.97 9.74 24.06
CA GLY A 156 -5.59 8.39 23.64
C GLY A 156 -6.74 7.42 23.88
N ARG A 157 -6.90 6.46 22.98
CA ARG A 157 -8.02 5.50 23.02
C ARG A 157 -7.51 4.07 22.94
N THR A 158 -7.89 3.24 23.90
CA THR A 158 -7.61 1.80 23.96
C THR A 158 -8.92 1.04 24.14
N HIS A 159 -9.17 0.00 23.34
CA HIS A 159 -10.48 -0.69 23.32
C HIS A 159 -11.66 0.29 23.12
N LEU A 160 -11.44 1.36 22.33
CA LEU A 160 -12.37 2.48 22.10
C LEU A 160 -12.75 3.29 23.36
N GLN A 161 -12.08 3.08 24.49
CA GLN A 161 -12.23 3.89 25.71
C GLN A 161 -11.11 4.93 25.81
N GLN A 162 -11.40 6.10 26.38
CA GLN A 162 -10.35 7.07 26.71
C GLN A 162 -9.41 6.48 27.77
N ALA A 163 -8.10 6.58 27.51
CA ALA A 163 -7.08 5.97 28.35
C ALA A 163 -6.20 7.03 29.03
N LEU A 164 -5.23 7.58 28.29
CA LEU A 164 -4.35 8.66 28.71
C LEU A 164 -4.27 9.74 27.61
N PRO A 165 -3.88 10.98 27.94
CA PRO A 165 -3.57 11.99 26.93
C PRO A 165 -2.44 11.55 26.00
N VAL A 166 -2.57 11.85 24.71
CA VAL A 166 -1.51 11.71 23.68
C VAL A 166 -1.46 13.00 22.85
N THR A 167 -0.58 13.07 21.85
CA THR A 167 -0.65 14.14 20.84
C THR A 167 -1.11 13.62 19.48
N PHE A 168 -1.76 14.47 18.68
CA PHE A 168 -2.12 14.10 17.31
C PHE A 168 -0.85 13.89 16.44
N GLY A 169 0.21 14.67 16.70
CA GLY A 169 1.53 14.46 16.11
C GLY A 169 2.10 13.07 16.41
N TYR A 170 1.95 12.58 17.64
CA TYR A 170 2.36 11.21 17.99
C TYR A 170 1.57 10.15 17.19
N LYS A 171 0.27 10.35 16.99
CA LYS A 171 -0.57 9.44 16.19
C LYS A 171 -0.11 9.39 14.72
N THR A 172 0.15 10.55 14.13
CA THR A 172 0.62 10.67 12.75
C THR A 172 2.06 10.20 12.58
N ALA A 173 2.91 10.32 13.62
CA ALA A 173 4.26 9.76 13.63
C ALA A 173 4.26 8.22 13.63
N ILE A 174 3.30 7.58 14.31
CA ILE A 174 3.09 6.13 14.20
C ILE A 174 2.75 5.75 12.76
N TRP A 175 1.87 6.52 12.11
CA TRP A 175 1.52 6.30 10.71
C TRP A 175 2.74 6.43 9.80
N LEU A 176 3.55 7.49 9.96
CA LEU A 176 4.80 7.68 9.23
C LEU A 176 5.74 6.47 9.38
N ALA A 177 5.96 6.02 10.61
CA ALA A 177 6.85 4.89 10.88
C ALA A 177 6.39 3.58 10.20
N MET A 178 5.09 3.39 9.96
CA MET A 178 4.62 2.25 9.16
C MET A 178 5.11 2.34 7.72
N PHE A 179 5.05 3.53 7.11
CA PHE A 179 5.46 3.76 5.73
C PHE A 179 6.98 3.84 5.54
N ASP A 180 7.73 4.27 6.56
CA ASP A 180 9.19 4.13 6.56
C ASP A 180 9.60 2.65 6.43
N ARG A 181 8.97 1.75 7.20
CA ARG A 181 9.21 0.30 7.08
C ARG A 181 8.75 -0.27 5.74
N HIS A 182 7.72 0.30 5.11
CA HIS A 182 7.30 -0.14 3.77
C HIS A 182 8.28 0.32 2.69
N ALA A 183 8.86 1.51 2.82
CA ALA A 183 9.92 1.96 1.92
C ALA A 183 11.14 1.02 2.00
N GLU A 184 11.55 0.64 3.20
CA GLU A 184 12.62 -0.34 3.43
C GLU A 184 12.29 -1.70 2.79
N ARG A 185 11.08 -2.25 3.05
CA ARG A 185 10.63 -3.51 2.44
C ARG A 185 10.67 -3.46 0.91
N LEU A 186 10.25 -2.33 0.33
CA LEU A 186 10.24 -2.14 -1.12
C LEU A 186 11.65 -2.15 -1.70
N GLU A 187 12.61 -1.49 -1.06
CA GLU A 187 14.01 -1.54 -1.46
C GLU A 187 14.55 -2.98 -1.38
N GLN A 188 14.24 -3.68 -0.28
CA GLN A 188 14.72 -5.03 -0.04
C GLN A 188 14.14 -6.07 -1.02
N LEU A 189 12.88 -5.93 -1.45
CA LEU A 189 12.22 -6.92 -2.32
C LEU A 189 12.62 -6.80 -3.79
N LYS A 190 12.91 -5.59 -4.28
CA LYS A 190 13.26 -5.33 -5.69
C LYS A 190 14.30 -6.30 -6.28
N PRO A 191 15.45 -6.58 -5.64
CA PRO A 191 16.45 -7.49 -6.22
C PRO A 191 15.99 -8.95 -6.32
N ARG A 192 14.99 -9.38 -5.54
CA ARG A 192 14.44 -10.74 -5.61
C ARG A 192 13.31 -10.86 -6.63
N VAL A 193 12.50 -9.80 -6.77
CA VAL A 193 11.31 -9.79 -7.63
C VAL A 193 11.64 -9.38 -9.07
N LEU A 194 12.60 -8.48 -9.27
CA LEU A 194 12.90 -7.91 -10.59
C LEU A 194 13.97 -8.72 -11.34
N VAL A 195 13.68 -10.00 -11.56
CA VAL A 195 14.53 -10.96 -12.30
C VAL A 195 13.84 -11.42 -13.59
N GLY A 196 14.62 -11.72 -14.64
CA GLY A 196 14.05 -12.24 -15.89
C GLY A 196 13.59 -13.70 -15.77
N GLN A 197 12.64 -14.12 -16.61
CA GLN A 197 12.29 -15.54 -16.80
C GLN A 197 12.70 -15.98 -18.20
N PHE A 198 13.69 -16.85 -18.28
CA PHE A 198 14.09 -17.46 -19.54
C PHE A 198 14.72 -18.82 -19.30
N ALA A 199 13.96 -19.88 -19.54
CA ALA A 199 14.40 -21.23 -19.23
C ALA A 199 13.95 -22.30 -20.26
N GLY A 200 13.16 -21.92 -21.26
CA GLY A 200 12.70 -22.83 -22.31
C GLY A 200 11.64 -23.82 -21.82
N ALA A 201 11.28 -24.78 -22.67
CA ALA A 201 10.05 -25.59 -22.52
C ALA A 201 9.80 -26.21 -21.13
N ALA A 202 10.83 -26.75 -20.48
CA ALA A 202 10.76 -27.41 -19.17
C ALA A 202 11.83 -26.88 -18.19
N GLY A 203 12.30 -25.65 -18.40
CA GLY A 203 13.25 -25.03 -17.48
C GLY A 203 14.72 -25.43 -17.65
N THR A 204 15.08 -26.13 -18.72
CA THR A 204 16.42 -26.71 -18.94
C THR A 204 17.27 -26.01 -20.00
N LEU A 205 16.69 -25.06 -20.75
CA LEU A 205 17.34 -24.37 -21.89
C LEU A 205 17.93 -25.33 -22.95
N ALA A 206 17.43 -26.57 -23.03
CA ALA A 206 18.02 -27.62 -23.88
C ALA A 206 18.08 -27.25 -25.37
N SER A 207 17.14 -26.44 -25.86
CA SER A 207 17.09 -25.93 -27.24
C SER A 207 18.26 -25.02 -27.59
N LEU A 208 18.95 -24.44 -26.60
CA LEU A 208 20.10 -23.55 -26.79
C LEU A 208 21.45 -24.21 -26.50
N GLY A 209 21.48 -25.49 -26.13
CA GLY A 209 22.72 -26.22 -25.87
C GLY A 209 23.60 -25.54 -24.81
N ASP A 210 24.88 -25.36 -25.12
CA ASP A 210 25.87 -24.73 -24.26
C ASP A 210 25.72 -23.20 -24.13
N LYS A 211 24.83 -22.58 -24.91
CA LYS A 211 24.58 -21.12 -24.93
C LYS A 211 23.46 -20.65 -24.01
N GLY A 212 22.71 -21.56 -23.38
CA GLY A 212 21.53 -21.21 -22.57
C GLY A 212 21.77 -20.11 -21.54
N PHE A 213 22.75 -20.28 -20.65
CA PHE A 213 23.05 -19.28 -19.61
C PHE A 213 23.62 -17.97 -20.17
N GLU A 214 24.49 -18.03 -21.19
CA GLU A 214 25.01 -16.81 -21.83
C GLU A 214 23.87 -15.96 -22.41
N VAL A 215 22.89 -16.59 -23.06
CA VAL A 215 21.70 -15.90 -23.60
C VAL A 215 20.81 -15.38 -22.47
N GLN A 216 20.60 -16.15 -21.40
CA GLN A 216 19.81 -15.71 -20.25
C GLN A 216 20.40 -14.44 -19.60
N GLU A 217 21.71 -14.40 -19.39
CA GLU A 217 22.42 -13.24 -18.87
C GLU A 217 22.31 -12.04 -19.82
N ALA A 218 22.50 -12.26 -21.13
CA ALA A 218 22.39 -11.21 -22.14
C ALA A 218 20.98 -10.63 -22.25
N LEU A 219 19.93 -11.47 -22.16
CA LEU A 219 18.52 -11.05 -22.16
C LEU A 219 18.20 -10.22 -20.92
N CYS A 220 18.57 -10.69 -19.73
CA CYS A 220 18.36 -9.95 -18.49
C CYS A 220 19.09 -8.60 -18.52
N ALA A 221 20.31 -8.56 -19.06
CA ALA A 221 21.06 -7.31 -19.23
C ALA A 221 20.37 -6.34 -20.21
N GLU A 222 19.87 -6.82 -21.36
CA GLU A 222 19.14 -6.01 -22.34
C GLU A 222 17.87 -5.40 -21.71
N LEU A 223 17.15 -6.18 -20.91
CA LEU A 223 15.93 -5.76 -20.22
C LEU A 223 16.18 -5.02 -18.91
N LYS A 224 17.42 -4.94 -18.42
CA LYS A 224 17.79 -4.39 -17.11
C LYS A 224 17.05 -5.07 -15.95
N LEU A 225 17.10 -6.40 -15.94
CA LEU A 225 16.58 -7.27 -14.90
C LEU A 225 17.72 -8.08 -14.27
N GLY A 226 17.52 -8.58 -13.06
CA GLY A 226 18.42 -9.54 -12.44
C GLY A 226 18.38 -10.89 -13.16
N VAL A 227 19.48 -11.63 -13.07
CA VAL A 227 19.56 -13.01 -13.57
C VAL A 227 19.13 -13.94 -12.44
N PRO A 228 18.13 -14.82 -12.64
CA PRO A 228 17.71 -15.74 -11.59
C PRO A 228 18.74 -16.86 -11.41
N ALA A 229 18.81 -17.44 -10.21
CA ALA A 229 19.71 -18.56 -9.94
C ALA A 229 19.26 -19.89 -10.59
N SER A 230 17.97 -19.99 -10.91
CA SER A 230 17.32 -21.15 -11.54
C SER A 230 16.08 -20.67 -12.30
N THR A 231 15.50 -21.53 -13.14
CA THR A 231 14.12 -21.29 -13.61
C THR A 231 13.17 -21.12 -12.41
N TRP A 232 12.17 -20.26 -12.58
CA TRP A 232 11.13 -20.01 -11.58
C TRP A 232 9.72 -20.12 -12.18
N HIS A 233 9.55 -20.89 -13.27
CA HIS A 233 8.24 -21.20 -13.87
C HIS A 233 7.19 -21.64 -12.84
N VAL A 234 7.60 -22.41 -11.83
CA VAL A 234 6.72 -22.90 -10.76
C VAL A 234 7.09 -22.39 -9.36
N ALA A 235 8.18 -21.62 -9.24
CA ALA A 235 8.62 -21.02 -7.99
C ALA A 235 8.11 -19.57 -7.92
N ARG A 236 6.88 -19.39 -7.44
CA ARG A 236 6.14 -18.12 -7.54
C ARG A 236 6.30 -17.20 -6.33
N ASP A 237 7.26 -17.48 -5.47
CA ASP A 237 7.50 -16.73 -4.23
C ASP A 237 7.83 -15.25 -4.50
N GLY A 238 8.48 -14.91 -5.61
CA GLY A 238 8.72 -13.51 -5.99
C GLY A 238 7.43 -12.72 -6.28
N PHE A 239 6.50 -13.29 -7.05
CA PHE A 239 5.20 -12.65 -7.32
C PHE A 239 4.33 -12.61 -6.06
N ALA A 240 4.36 -13.66 -5.25
CA ALA A 240 3.69 -13.67 -3.95
C ALA A 240 4.27 -12.62 -2.99
N GLU A 241 5.60 -12.44 -2.95
CA GLU A 241 6.27 -11.40 -2.16
C GLU A 241 5.79 -10.00 -2.58
N ALA A 242 5.72 -9.73 -3.88
CA ALA A 242 5.25 -8.45 -4.40
C ALA A 242 3.80 -8.15 -3.99
N VAL A 243 2.87 -9.11 -4.18
CA VAL A 243 1.44 -8.91 -3.83
C VAL A 243 1.26 -8.82 -2.30
N ASN A 244 1.98 -9.62 -1.52
CA ASN A 244 1.92 -9.55 -0.06
C ASN A 244 2.49 -8.22 0.47
N PHE A 245 3.53 -7.67 -0.17
CA PHE A 245 4.00 -6.32 0.13
C PHE A 245 2.89 -5.27 -0.10
N LEU A 246 2.17 -5.34 -1.22
CA LEU A 246 1.03 -4.44 -1.49
C LEU A 246 -0.09 -4.60 -0.44
N ALA A 247 -0.33 -5.82 0.05
CA ALA A 247 -1.27 -6.07 1.15
C ALA A 247 -0.82 -5.43 2.48
N LEU A 248 0.49 -5.40 2.78
CA LEU A 248 1.02 -4.70 3.95
C LEU A 248 0.83 -3.18 3.85
N VAL A 249 1.09 -2.62 2.67
CA VAL A 249 0.88 -1.19 2.38
C VAL A 249 -0.59 -0.82 2.53
N THR A 250 -1.48 -1.52 1.83
CA THR A 250 -2.93 -1.23 1.88
C THR A 250 -3.55 -1.56 3.23
N GLY A 251 -3.07 -2.57 3.97
CA GLY A 251 -3.47 -2.82 5.35
C GLY A 251 -3.14 -1.65 6.28
N SER A 252 -1.99 -1.01 6.09
CA SER A 252 -1.59 0.19 6.84
C SER A 252 -2.44 1.41 6.47
N LEU A 253 -2.81 1.55 5.19
CA LEU A 253 -3.78 2.54 4.75
C LEU A 253 -5.17 2.30 5.34
N GLY A 254 -5.63 1.04 5.40
CA GLY A 254 -6.89 0.66 6.01
C GLY A 254 -6.96 1.02 7.51
N LYS A 255 -5.83 0.90 8.22
CA LYS A 255 -5.71 1.37 9.61
C LYS A 255 -5.91 2.88 9.71
N ILE A 256 -5.21 3.66 8.87
CA ILE A 256 -5.32 5.13 8.85
C ILE A 256 -6.76 5.54 8.49
N ALA A 257 -7.35 4.91 7.48
CA ALA A 257 -8.73 5.14 7.08
C ALA A 257 -9.70 4.93 8.25
N LEU A 258 -9.57 3.80 8.97
CA LEU A 258 -10.45 3.52 10.10
C LEU A 258 -10.29 4.55 11.22
N ASP A 259 -9.06 4.96 11.54
CA ASP A 259 -8.80 6.03 12.51
C ASP A 259 -9.50 7.34 12.10
N ILE A 260 -9.35 7.75 10.83
CA ILE A 260 -9.97 8.99 10.32
C ILE A 260 -11.49 8.88 10.37
N MET A 261 -12.09 7.77 9.93
CA MET A 261 -13.55 7.61 9.93
C MET A 261 -14.14 7.68 11.35
N ILE A 262 -13.47 7.06 12.33
CA ILE A 262 -13.90 7.14 13.73
C ILE A 262 -13.74 8.57 14.23
N MET A 263 -12.57 9.18 14.05
CA MET A 263 -12.30 10.53 14.54
C MET A 263 -13.17 11.61 13.87
N ALA A 264 -13.65 11.36 12.65
CA ALA A 264 -14.56 12.22 11.90
C ALA A 264 -16.05 11.99 12.22
N SER A 265 -16.40 10.96 12.99
CA SER A 265 -17.80 10.75 13.39
C SER A 265 -18.29 11.93 14.22
N THR A 266 -19.60 12.20 14.17
CA THR A 266 -20.22 13.39 14.80
C THR A 266 -19.89 13.51 16.29
N GLU A 267 -19.81 12.38 16.99
CA GLU A 267 -19.54 12.30 18.43
C GLU A 267 -18.10 12.71 18.76
N PHE A 268 -17.15 12.44 17.86
CA PHE A 268 -15.74 12.79 18.03
C PHE A 268 -15.41 14.12 17.38
N ALA A 269 -15.67 14.29 16.08
CA ALA A 269 -15.47 15.54 15.35
C ALA A 269 -14.04 16.10 15.44
N GLU A 270 -13.03 15.24 15.61
CA GLU A 270 -11.62 15.66 15.84
C GLU A 270 -10.88 15.96 14.55
N VAL A 271 -11.25 15.29 13.45
CA VAL A 271 -10.65 15.50 12.13
C VAL A 271 -11.70 15.37 11.03
N TYR A 272 -11.42 15.96 9.87
CA TYR A 272 -12.23 15.83 8.67
C TYR A 272 -11.36 15.71 7.43
N GLU A 273 -11.83 14.93 6.46
CA GLU A 273 -11.25 14.98 5.12
C GLU A 273 -11.38 16.38 4.49
N PRO A 274 -10.47 16.77 3.58
CA PRO A 274 -10.51 18.07 2.92
C PRO A 274 -11.85 18.34 2.25
N PHE A 275 -12.38 19.55 2.44
CA PHE A 275 -13.64 19.94 1.84
C PHE A 275 -13.50 20.13 0.33
N VAL A 276 -14.34 19.41 -0.42
CA VAL A 276 -14.54 19.62 -1.85
C VAL A 276 -16.05 19.73 -2.08
N LYS A 277 -16.48 20.78 -2.77
CA LYS A 277 -17.91 21.01 -3.04
C LYS A 277 -18.53 19.78 -3.69
N GLY A 278 -19.52 19.19 -3.02
CA GLY A 278 -20.24 17.99 -3.48
C GLY A 278 -19.59 16.64 -3.11
N ARG A 279 -18.33 16.59 -2.68
CA ARG A 279 -17.68 15.35 -2.24
C ARG A 279 -18.21 14.95 -0.87
N GLY A 280 -18.67 13.70 -0.74
CA GLY A 280 -19.20 13.18 0.52
C GLY A 280 -20.51 13.86 0.99
N ALA A 281 -21.12 14.67 0.14
CA ALA A 281 -22.39 15.33 0.42
C ALA A 281 -23.55 14.35 0.26
N SER A 282 -24.55 14.48 1.14
CA SER A 282 -25.82 13.78 0.98
C SER A 282 -26.80 14.65 0.19
N SER A 283 -27.56 14.05 -0.73
CA SER A 283 -28.66 14.72 -1.43
C SER A 283 -29.78 15.18 -0.47
N THR A 284 -29.87 14.59 0.72
CA THR A 284 -30.91 14.88 1.73
C THR A 284 -30.39 15.61 2.98
N MET A 285 -29.08 15.64 3.22
CA MET A 285 -28.47 16.20 4.43
C MET A 285 -27.31 17.13 4.08
N PRO A 286 -27.56 18.44 3.91
CA PRO A 286 -26.56 19.41 3.45
C PRO A 286 -25.31 19.54 4.34
N GLN A 287 -25.44 19.24 5.63
CA GLN A 287 -24.34 19.25 6.60
C GLN A 287 -23.48 17.98 6.58
N LYS A 288 -23.94 16.90 5.95
CA LYS A 288 -23.29 15.58 6.02
C LYS A 288 -21.98 15.60 5.24
N ARG A 289 -20.89 15.24 5.93
CA ARG A 289 -19.53 15.15 5.39
C ARG A 289 -19.03 13.72 5.53
N ASN A 290 -19.20 12.91 4.50
CA ASN A 290 -18.72 11.52 4.51
C ASN A 290 -17.20 11.46 4.18
N PRO A 291 -16.43 10.61 4.89
CA PRO A 291 -15.00 10.42 4.64
C PRO A 291 -14.74 9.46 3.47
N ILE A 292 -15.10 9.89 2.25
CA ILE A 292 -15.09 9.05 1.04
C ILE A 292 -13.69 8.46 0.74
N SER A 293 -12.63 9.22 0.97
CA SER A 293 -11.26 8.74 0.69
C SER A 293 -10.90 7.57 1.60
N SER A 294 -11.27 7.68 2.87
CA SER A 294 -11.08 6.65 3.89
C SER A 294 -11.92 5.41 3.61
N GLU A 295 -13.16 5.57 3.14
CA GLU A 295 -14.01 4.45 2.70
C GLU A 295 -13.34 3.65 1.56
N LEU A 296 -12.80 4.35 0.56
CA LEU A 296 -12.10 3.74 -0.57
C LEU A 296 -10.79 3.05 -0.14
N MET A 297 -10.00 3.69 0.72
CA MET A 297 -8.79 3.10 1.30
C MET A 297 -9.10 1.83 2.08
N LEU A 298 -10.17 1.85 2.90
CA LEU A 298 -10.57 0.68 3.67
C LEU A 298 -11.03 -0.45 2.73
N ALA A 299 -11.84 -0.16 1.71
CA ALA A 299 -12.29 -1.15 0.74
C ALA A 299 -11.11 -1.80 -0.01
N ALA A 300 -10.19 -0.99 -0.54
CA ALA A 300 -8.99 -1.47 -1.22
C ALA A 300 -8.14 -2.38 -0.32
N SER A 301 -7.99 -2.04 0.98
CA SER A 301 -7.26 -2.89 1.93
C SER A 301 -7.85 -4.30 2.09
N LYS A 302 -9.17 -4.45 1.93
CA LYS A 302 -9.82 -5.77 2.01
C LYS A 302 -9.65 -6.55 0.73
N ALA A 303 -9.77 -5.89 -0.43
CA ALA A 303 -9.60 -6.53 -1.74
C ALA A 303 -8.16 -7.04 -1.94
N VAL A 304 -7.15 -6.20 -1.72
CA VAL A 304 -5.74 -6.59 -1.88
C VAL A 304 -5.34 -7.69 -0.88
N ARG A 305 -5.92 -7.72 0.32
CA ARG A 305 -5.74 -8.86 1.25
C ARG A 305 -6.23 -10.17 0.64
N GLN A 306 -7.35 -10.19 -0.07
CA GLN A 306 -7.83 -11.42 -0.72
C GLN A 306 -6.89 -11.84 -1.85
N HIS A 307 -6.37 -10.89 -2.63
CA HIS A 307 -5.40 -11.19 -3.68
C HIS A 307 -4.09 -11.72 -3.10
N ALA A 308 -3.64 -11.24 -1.95
CA ALA A 308 -2.49 -11.82 -1.27
C ALA A 308 -2.73 -13.28 -0.86
N GLY A 309 -3.92 -13.61 -0.36
CA GLY A 309 -4.32 -15.00 -0.10
C GLY A 309 -4.32 -15.84 -1.39
N LEU A 310 -4.97 -15.34 -2.44
CA LEU A 310 -5.02 -16.01 -3.75
C LEU A 310 -3.61 -16.23 -4.33
N MET A 311 -2.70 -15.28 -4.12
CA MET A 311 -1.33 -15.39 -4.62
C MET A 311 -0.50 -16.40 -3.82
N LEU A 312 -0.81 -16.63 -2.54
CA LEU A 312 -0.24 -17.76 -1.80
C LEU A 312 -0.78 -19.10 -2.30
N ASP A 313 -2.06 -19.18 -2.65
CA ASP A 313 -2.62 -20.37 -3.28
C ASP A 313 -1.99 -20.63 -4.67
N ALA A 314 -1.71 -19.58 -5.44
CA ALA A 314 -1.07 -19.65 -6.75
C ALA A 314 0.39 -20.15 -6.73
N MET A 315 1.05 -20.15 -5.56
CA MET A 315 2.39 -20.73 -5.40
C MET A 315 2.39 -22.26 -5.49
N VAL A 316 1.25 -22.91 -5.27
CA VAL A 316 1.15 -24.37 -5.27
C VAL A 316 0.98 -24.86 -6.70
N GLN A 317 2.10 -24.98 -7.42
CA GLN A 317 2.15 -25.36 -8.83
C GLN A 317 2.65 -26.81 -9.02
N ASP A 318 2.08 -27.51 -10.00
CA ASP A 318 2.52 -28.85 -10.40
C ASP A 318 3.73 -28.82 -11.34
N PHE A 319 4.70 -29.70 -11.06
CA PHE A 319 5.87 -30.01 -11.90
C PHE A 319 6.60 -28.76 -12.43
N GLU A 320 6.88 -28.67 -13.73
CA GLU A 320 7.65 -27.58 -14.35
C GLU A 320 6.80 -26.48 -14.98
N ARG A 321 5.46 -26.64 -15.02
CA ARG A 321 4.48 -25.61 -15.42
C ARG A 321 3.10 -25.95 -14.87
N ALA A 322 2.49 -25.01 -14.16
CA ALA A 322 1.18 -25.25 -13.53
C ALA A 322 0.02 -25.49 -14.49
N THR A 323 -0.85 -26.40 -14.08
CA THR A 323 -2.19 -26.63 -14.62
C THR A 323 -3.23 -25.91 -13.76
N GLY A 324 -3.41 -24.61 -13.99
CA GLY A 324 -4.46 -23.81 -13.33
C GLY A 324 -3.94 -22.69 -12.43
N PRO A 325 -3.18 -22.96 -11.35
CA PRO A 325 -2.72 -21.95 -10.39
C PRO A 325 -2.03 -20.73 -11.00
N TRP A 326 -1.28 -20.90 -12.09
CA TRP A 326 -0.67 -19.79 -12.84
C TRP A 326 -1.68 -18.75 -13.36
N HIS A 327 -2.91 -19.16 -13.69
CA HIS A 327 -3.95 -18.25 -14.18
C HIS A 327 -4.51 -17.35 -13.07
N ALA A 328 -4.41 -17.76 -11.80
CA ALA A 328 -4.83 -16.94 -10.66
C ALA A 328 -3.99 -15.66 -10.55
N GLU A 329 -2.72 -15.73 -10.96
CA GLU A 329 -1.77 -14.62 -10.96
C GLU A 329 -2.23 -13.49 -11.89
N TRP A 330 -2.83 -13.85 -13.03
CA TRP A 330 -3.28 -12.91 -14.06
C TRP A 330 -4.38 -11.97 -13.55
N MET A 331 -5.12 -12.39 -12.52
CA MET A 331 -6.08 -11.53 -11.81
C MET A 331 -5.41 -10.83 -10.63
N ALA A 332 -4.74 -11.60 -9.77
CA ALA A 332 -4.26 -11.09 -8.48
C ALA A 332 -3.24 -9.96 -8.63
N ILE A 333 -2.32 -10.06 -9.59
CA ILE A 333 -1.24 -9.09 -9.78
C ILE A 333 -1.77 -7.73 -10.25
N PRO A 334 -2.37 -7.58 -11.44
CA PRO A 334 -2.75 -6.27 -11.96
C PRO A 334 -3.75 -5.56 -11.04
N GLU A 335 -4.75 -6.28 -10.52
CA GLU A 335 -5.75 -5.70 -9.65
C GLU A 335 -5.15 -5.19 -8.34
N SER A 336 -4.17 -5.91 -7.76
CA SER A 336 -3.50 -5.49 -6.53
C SER A 336 -2.72 -4.19 -6.71
N PHE A 337 -2.02 -4.05 -7.84
CA PHE A 337 -1.28 -2.82 -8.15
C PHE A 337 -2.22 -1.63 -8.35
N VAL A 338 -3.29 -1.81 -9.14
CA VAL A 338 -4.26 -0.73 -9.41
C VAL A 338 -4.95 -0.28 -8.13
N LEU A 339 -5.46 -1.23 -7.32
CA LEU A 339 -6.11 -0.94 -6.04
C LEU A 339 -5.17 -0.25 -5.04
N THR A 340 -3.91 -0.68 -4.97
CA THR A 340 -2.92 -0.07 -4.09
C THR A 340 -2.60 1.36 -4.52
N ALA A 341 -2.45 1.61 -5.82
CA ALA A 341 -2.25 2.95 -6.35
C ALA A 341 -3.46 3.87 -6.07
N GLY A 342 -4.68 3.34 -6.23
CA GLY A 342 -5.90 4.06 -5.86
C GLY A 342 -5.92 4.42 -4.38
N ALA A 343 -5.65 3.47 -3.49
CA ALA A 343 -5.60 3.71 -2.05
C ALA A 343 -4.54 4.75 -1.65
N LEU A 344 -3.33 4.68 -2.23
CA LEU A 344 -2.28 5.68 -2.01
C LEU A 344 -2.70 7.06 -2.52
N HIS A 345 -3.35 7.14 -3.69
CA HIS A 345 -3.87 8.40 -4.22
C HIS A 345 -4.90 9.03 -3.26
N GLN A 346 -5.87 8.24 -2.77
CA GLN A 346 -6.86 8.71 -1.80
C GLN A 346 -6.22 9.15 -0.49
N ALA A 347 -5.22 8.40 0.00
CA ALA A 347 -4.51 8.73 1.23
C ALA A 347 -3.74 10.04 1.12
N LYS A 348 -3.01 10.25 0.01
CA LYS A 348 -2.30 11.51 -0.24
C LYS A 348 -3.26 12.69 -0.27
N PHE A 349 -4.38 12.56 -0.98
CA PHE A 349 -5.42 13.59 -1.03
C PHE A 349 -5.99 13.90 0.36
N ALA A 350 -6.43 12.87 1.09
CA ALA A 350 -7.09 13.03 2.39
C ALA A 350 -6.15 13.60 3.45
N LEU A 351 -4.90 13.13 3.50
CA LEU A 351 -3.94 13.53 4.53
C LEU A 351 -3.30 14.88 4.23
N ALA A 352 -3.03 15.21 2.96
CA ALA A 352 -2.45 16.51 2.60
C ALA A 352 -3.38 17.68 2.97
N GLY A 353 -4.70 17.48 2.86
CA GLY A 353 -5.70 18.48 3.22
C GLY A 353 -6.50 18.14 4.48
N LEU A 354 -6.00 17.26 5.35
CA LEU A 354 -6.70 16.86 6.56
C LEU A 354 -6.96 18.08 7.45
N ILE A 355 -8.22 18.28 7.80
CA ILE A 355 -8.64 19.34 8.72
C ILE A 355 -8.59 18.76 10.13
N VAL A 356 -7.80 19.37 11.00
CA VAL A 356 -7.67 18.97 12.41
C VAL A 356 -8.38 20.02 13.28
N ASP A 357 -9.34 19.60 14.08
CA ASP A 357 -10.04 20.46 15.02
C ASP A 357 -9.42 20.33 16.42
N GLU A 358 -8.42 21.15 16.69
CA GLU A 358 -7.69 21.14 17.97
C GLU A 358 -8.58 21.54 19.15
N ALA A 359 -9.58 22.40 18.93
CA ALA A 359 -10.53 22.79 19.97
C ALA A 359 -11.38 21.57 20.36
N LYS A 360 -11.90 20.85 19.35
CA LYS A 360 -12.71 19.66 19.60
C LYS A 360 -11.90 18.51 20.21
N MET A 361 -10.64 18.34 19.82
CA MET A 361 -9.72 17.40 20.51
C MET A 361 -9.55 17.75 21.99
N ASN A 362 -9.43 19.04 22.33
CA ASN A 362 -9.36 19.50 23.71
C ASN A 362 -10.68 19.29 24.48
N ASP A 363 -11.82 19.58 23.87
CA ASP A 363 -13.13 19.33 24.47
C ASP A 363 -13.34 17.85 24.76
N ASN A 364 -12.97 16.98 23.80
CA ASN A 364 -13.04 15.55 23.97
C ASN A 364 -12.10 15.05 25.08
N LEU A 365 -10.90 15.62 25.16
CA LEU A 365 -9.94 15.33 26.22
C LEU A 365 -10.48 15.72 27.61
N ALA A 366 -11.34 16.75 27.68
CA ALA A 366 -11.98 17.21 28.90
C ALA A 366 -13.28 16.47 29.26
N LEU A 367 -13.81 15.58 28.41
CA LEU A 367 -15.09 14.86 28.62
C LEU A 367 -15.18 14.17 29.98
N SER A 368 -14.07 13.58 30.41
CA SER A 368 -13.95 12.85 31.66
C SER A 368 -13.66 13.76 32.87
N ARG A 369 -13.71 15.10 32.72
CA ARG A 369 -13.50 16.07 33.81
C ARG A 369 -12.27 15.80 34.70
N GLY A 370 -11.16 15.37 34.07
CA GLY A 370 -9.88 15.07 34.73
C GLY A 370 -9.66 13.59 35.07
N LEU A 371 -10.67 12.72 34.96
CA LEU A 371 -10.55 11.28 35.22
C LEU A 371 -9.51 10.58 34.31
N ILE A 372 -9.33 11.04 33.08
CA ILE A 372 -8.33 10.50 32.13
C ILE A 372 -6.87 10.60 32.63
N VAL A 373 -6.60 11.44 33.63
CA VAL A 373 -5.28 11.57 34.27
C VAL A 373 -5.27 11.13 35.73
N ALA A 374 -6.20 10.27 36.14
CA ALA A 374 -6.22 9.68 37.48
C ALA A 374 -4.87 9.03 37.84
N GLU A 375 -4.20 8.40 36.86
CA GLU A 375 -2.84 7.85 37.04
C GLU A 375 -1.83 8.93 37.43
N ALA A 376 -1.87 10.11 36.79
CA ALA A 376 -0.97 11.22 37.08
C ALA A 376 -1.14 11.71 38.52
N VAL A 377 -2.39 11.80 38.98
CA VAL A 377 -2.70 12.16 40.37
C VAL A 377 -2.18 11.10 41.33
N MET A 378 -2.46 9.82 41.06
CA MET A 378 -2.00 8.71 41.90
C MET A 378 -0.47 8.72 42.03
N MET A 379 0.25 8.91 40.93
CA MET A 379 1.72 8.97 40.93
C MET A 379 2.24 10.25 41.59
N GLY A 380 1.54 11.38 41.47
CA GLY A 380 1.88 12.63 42.16
C GLY A 380 1.66 12.58 43.67
N LEU A 381 0.67 11.82 44.14
CA LEU A 381 0.36 11.62 45.57
C LEU A 381 1.21 10.52 46.23
N ALA A 382 1.65 9.52 45.46
CA ALA A 382 2.39 8.39 45.99
C ALA A 382 3.62 8.74 46.86
N PRO A 383 4.40 9.81 46.58
CA PRO A 383 5.49 10.24 47.46
C PRO A 383 5.06 10.75 48.84
N GLN A 384 3.81 11.22 48.98
CA GLN A 384 3.31 11.80 50.23
C GLN A 384 2.64 10.76 51.13
N ILE A 385 1.86 9.85 50.54
CA ILE A 385 1.01 8.91 51.29
C ILE A 385 1.25 7.44 50.95
N GLY A 386 2.19 7.14 50.06
CA GLY A 386 2.41 5.79 49.55
C GLY A 386 1.49 5.44 48.38
N ARG A 387 1.97 4.58 47.49
CA ARG A 387 1.28 4.27 46.22
C ARG A 387 -0.08 3.60 46.41
N GLN A 388 -0.21 2.68 47.38
CA GLN A 388 -1.46 1.96 47.62
C GLN A 388 -2.54 2.90 48.14
N ASP A 389 -2.22 3.71 49.15
CA ASP A 389 -3.16 4.68 49.70
C ASP A 389 -3.51 5.75 48.65
N ALA A 390 -2.56 6.21 47.85
CA ALA A 390 -2.82 7.12 46.73
C ALA A 390 -3.77 6.50 45.69
N HIS A 391 -3.63 5.20 45.39
CA HIS A 391 -4.54 4.49 44.50
C HIS A 391 -5.97 4.52 45.06
N ASP A 392 -6.16 4.11 46.32
CA ASP A 392 -7.49 3.98 46.92
C ASP A 392 -8.19 5.34 47.07
N VAL A 393 -7.43 6.37 47.45
CA VAL A 393 -7.91 7.76 47.52
C VAL A 393 -8.34 8.29 46.15
N VAL A 394 -7.51 8.07 45.11
CA VAL A 394 -7.85 8.53 43.75
C VAL A 394 -9.04 7.74 43.20
N TYR A 395 -9.14 6.44 43.49
CA TYR A 395 -10.28 5.61 43.11
C TYR A 395 -11.59 6.13 43.73
N ASP A 396 -11.58 6.42 45.03
CA ASP A 396 -12.72 7.03 45.72
C ASP A 396 -13.12 8.38 45.10
N ALA A 397 -12.14 9.24 44.82
CA ALA A 397 -12.37 10.54 44.20
C ALA A 397 -12.93 10.41 42.77
N CYS A 398 -12.45 9.44 41.99
CA CYS A 398 -12.98 9.14 40.66
C CYS A 398 -14.44 8.69 40.73
N ARG A 399 -14.78 7.80 41.66
CA ARG A 399 -16.16 7.35 41.89
C ARG A 399 -17.05 8.54 42.27
N LEU A 400 -16.60 9.38 43.20
CA LEU A 400 -17.32 10.57 43.63
C LEU A 400 -17.54 11.57 42.48
N ALA A 401 -16.53 11.81 41.65
CA ALA A 401 -16.61 12.70 40.49
C ALA A 401 -17.64 12.23 39.46
N ASN A 402 -17.73 10.91 39.25
CA ASN A 402 -18.74 10.32 38.38
C ASN A 402 -20.15 10.39 38.97
N GLU A 403 -20.31 10.00 40.25
CA GLU A 403 -21.62 10.00 40.93
C GLU A 403 -22.23 11.40 41.03
N LYS A 404 -21.40 12.42 41.31
CA LYS A 404 -21.86 13.80 41.54
C LYS A 404 -21.74 14.70 40.31
N GLY A 405 -21.14 14.23 39.21
CA GLY A 405 -20.93 15.05 38.01
C GLY A 405 -19.94 16.21 38.20
N ILE A 406 -19.05 16.14 39.19
CA ILE A 406 -18.03 17.17 39.46
C ILE A 406 -16.70 16.83 38.78
N SER A 407 -15.72 17.75 38.85
CA SER A 407 -14.36 17.46 38.37
C SER A 407 -13.59 16.58 39.34
N LEU A 408 -12.58 15.84 38.83
CA LEU A 408 -11.67 15.08 39.68
C LEU A 408 -10.93 16.02 40.66
N ALA A 409 -10.56 17.23 40.21
CA ALA A 409 -9.93 18.22 41.06
C ALA A 409 -10.79 18.61 42.27
N ASP A 410 -12.09 18.82 42.06
CA ASP A 410 -13.04 19.16 43.13
C ASP A 410 -13.24 18.01 44.11
N ALA A 411 -13.36 16.78 43.59
CA ALA A 411 -13.47 15.59 44.43
C ALA A 411 -12.23 15.41 45.34
N LEU A 412 -11.03 15.57 44.76
CA LEU A 412 -9.76 15.48 45.50
C LEU A 412 -9.58 16.62 46.51
N SER A 413 -9.98 17.84 46.15
CA SER A 413 -9.83 19.00 47.04
C SER A 413 -10.76 18.94 48.26
N ALA A 414 -11.86 18.20 48.15
CA ALA A 414 -12.78 17.95 49.25
C ALA A 414 -12.36 16.77 50.14
N ASP A 415 -11.38 15.95 49.73
CA ASP A 415 -10.88 14.82 50.52
C ASP A 415 -9.77 15.28 51.47
N PRO A 416 -9.97 15.20 52.81
CA PRO A 416 -8.96 15.61 53.78
C PRO A 416 -7.64 14.83 53.67
N ARG A 417 -7.68 13.59 53.17
CA ARG A 417 -6.49 12.74 52.94
C ARG A 417 -5.57 13.34 51.87
N VAL A 418 -6.12 14.12 50.94
CA VAL A 418 -5.41 14.79 49.85
C VAL A 418 -5.10 16.24 50.21
N ALA A 419 -6.09 17.00 50.66
CA ALA A 419 -5.97 18.44 50.93
C ALA A 419 -4.99 18.76 52.07
N ALA A 420 -4.70 17.80 52.95
CA ALA A 420 -3.66 17.91 53.97
C ALA A 420 -2.22 17.75 53.42
N GLN A 421 -2.07 17.19 52.21
CA GLN A 421 -0.77 16.80 51.63
C GLN A 421 -0.35 17.72 50.47
N ILE A 422 -1.30 18.13 49.62
CA ILE A 422 -1.05 18.99 48.47
C ILE A 422 -2.13 20.06 48.35
N ASP A 423 -1.74 21.23 47.85
CA ASP A 423 -2.65 22.35 47.66
C ASP A 423 -3.52 22.21 46.40
N ARG A 424 -4.54 23.07 46.30
CA ARG A 424 -5.48 23.09 45.16
C ARG A 424 -4.76 23.28 43.84
N THR A 425 -3.74 24.14 43.79
CA THR A 425 -2.98 24.43 42.57
C THR A 425 -2.22 23.20 42.08
N THR A 426 -1.63 22.42 42.99
CA THR A 426 -0.98 21.15 42.66
C THR A 426 -1.99 20.13 42.17
N ILE A 427 -3.17 20.04 42.80
CA ILE A 427 -4.27 19.16 42.34
C ILE A 427 -4.70 19.54 40.92
N GLU A 428 -4.91 20.82 40.62
CA GLU A 428 -5.29 21.31 39.29
C GLU A 428 -4.20 21.02 38.25
N ALA A 429 -2.92 21.13 38.63
CA ALA A 429 -1.81 20.80 37.75
C ALA A 429 -1.76 19.29 37.43
N LEU A 430 -1.98 18.41 38.42
CA LEU A 430 -2.00 16.96 38.25
C LEU A 430 -3.25 16.44 37.51
N THR A 431 -4.37 17.16 37.63
CA THR A 431 -5.64 16.81 36.97
C THR A 431 -5.82 17.46 35.59
N SER A 432 -4.84 18.27 35.15
CA SER A 432 -4.82 18.85 33.81
C SER A 432 -4.27 17.86 32.78
N PRO A 433 -5.08 17.40 31.80
CA PRO A 433 -4.63 16.41 30.82
C PRO A 433 -3.43 16.84 29.98
N LYS A 434 -3.27 18.15 29.74
CA LYS A 434 -2.16 18.71 28.96
C LYS A 434 -0.79 18.52 29.62
N ASN A 435 -0.78 18.33 30.94
CA ASN A 435 0.46 18.15 31.71
C ASN A 435 0.93 16.69 31.74
N TYR A 436 0.17 15.75 31.14
CA TYR A 436 0.45 14.32 31.20
C TYR A 436 0.59 13.68 29.80
N LEU A 437 1.33 14.35 28.90
CA LEU A 437 1.62 13.86 27.54
C LEU A 437 2.81 12.91 27.47
N GLY A 438 3.52 12.71 28.59
CA GLY A 438 4.69 11.86 28.69
C GLY A 438 5.73 12.19 27.61
N LEU A 439 6.22 11.15 26.93
CA LEU A 439 7.21 11.29 25.87
C LEU A 439 6.59 11.40 24.47
N ALA A 440 5.27 11.61 24.33
CA ALA A 440 4.61 11.65 23.02
C ALA A 440 5.27 12.65 22.03
N PRO A 441 5.59 13.90 22.42
CA PRO A 441 6.30 14.82 21.53
C PRO A 441 7.74 14.38 21.20
N ALA A 442 8.46 13.79 22.16
CA ALA A 442 9.82 13.29 21.93
C ALA A 442 9.84 12.05 21.02
N MET A 443 8.79 11.22 21.06
CA MET A 443 8.60 10.10 20.14
C MET A 443 8.37 10.58 18.71
N VAL A 444 7.65 11.71 18.53
CA VAL A 444 7.52 12.37 17.22
C VAL A 444 8.91 12.78 16.70
N ASP A 445 9.71 13.46 17.52
CA ASP A 445 11.06 13.89 17.13
C ASP A 445 11.94 12.70 16.73
N ARG A 446 11.81 11.56 17.43
CA ARG A 446 12.55 10.34 17.12
C ARG A 446 12.20 9.78 15.75
N VAL A 447 10.92 9.76 15.38
CA VAL A 447 10.47 9.31 14.05
C VAL A 447 10.91 10.28 12.96
N LEU A 448 10.77 11.59 13.18
CA LEU A 448 11.20 12.60 12.19
C LEU A 448 12.70 12.56 11.91
N LYS A 449 13.52 12.23 12.92
CA LYS A 449 14.97 12.03 12.78
C LYS A 449 15.33 10.74 12.04
N SER A 450 14.51 9.68 12.11
CA SER A 450 14.76 8.46 11.34
C SER A 450 14.35 8.59 9.88
N ALA A 451 13.29 9.36 9.59
CA ALA A 451 12.75 9.54 8.23
C ALA A 451 13.63 10.40 7.30
N THR A 452 14.64 11.09 7.85
CA THR A 452 15.63 11.86 7.08
C THR A 452 16.81 11.02 6.56
N ARG A 453 16.82 9.73 6.88
CA ARG A 453 17.66 8.71 6.24
C ARG A 453 16.84 7.99 5.18
#